data_AF-A0A1B1TLG9-F1
#
_entry.id   AF-A0A1B1TLG9-F1
#
_cell.length_a   1.000
_cell.length_b   1.000
_cell.length_c   1.000
_cell.angle_alpha   90.00
_cell.angle_beta   90.00
_cell.angle_gamma   90.00
#
_symmetry.space_group_name_H-M   'P 1'
#
loop_
_entity.id
_entity.type
_entity.pdbx_description
1 polymer ?
#
loop_
_entity_poly.entity_id
_entity_poly.type
_entity_poly.pdbx_seq_one_letter_code
_entity_poly.pdbx_strand_id
1 'polypeptide(L)'
;MGRSLKKGTGWRLGWNPDPTRTFQGLVGADDWAVELTTAEFKDFCRLLVQLADTVESIASELMPEERIAIEAESDLVWLEIEGFPASYSLRLLVLTQRNIEGNWQPEAVQQLVQLSHIFHKSHELPL
;
A
#
# COMPACT_ATOMS: atom_id res chain seq x y z
N MET A 1 -22.41 1.32 -0.25
CA MET A 1 -21.42 2.39 -0.50
C MET A 1 -21.11 2.45 -1.99
N GLY A 2 -20.83 3.63 -2.57
CA GLY A 2 -20.45 3.76 -3.98
C GLY A 2 -18.94 3.62 -4.21
N ARG A 3 -18.51 3.60 -5.49
CA ARG A 3 -17.08 3.66 -5.86
C ARG A 3 -16.41 4.89 -5.24
N SER A 4 -15.22 4.70 -4.67
CA SER A 4 -14.40 5.76 -4.08
C SER A 4 -13.01 5.80 -4.72
N LEU A 5 -12.46 7.01 -4.84
CA LEU A 5 -11.09 7.25 -5.29
C LEU A 5 -10.50 8.37 -4.46
N LYS A 6 -9.39 8.07 -3.79
CA LYS A 6 -8.57 9.02 -3.04
C LYS A 6 -7.28 9.25 -3.80
N LYS A 7 -6.79 10.49 -3.75
CA LYS A 7 -5.54 10.89 -4.37
C LYS A 7 -4.90 12.02 -3.59
N GLY A 8 -3.58 12.08 -3.64
CA GLY A 8 -2.75 13.17 -3.14
C GLY A 8 -1.51 13.27 -4.01
N THR A 9 -0.52 14.04 -3.56
CA THR A 9 0.76 14.15 -4.25
C THR A 9 1.43 12.77 -4.30
N GLY A 10 1.68 12.24 -5.50
CA GLY A 10 2.39 10.98 -5.68
C GLY A 10 1.59 9.72 -5.37
N TRP A 11 0.29 9.79 -5.07
CA TRP A 11 -0.49 8.57 -4.79
C TRP A 11 -1.97 8.63 -5.18
N ARG A 12 -2.52 7.44 -5.45
CA ARG A 12 -3.94 7.18 -5.69
C ARG A 12 -4.32 5.85 -5.05
N LEU A 13 -5.47 5.82 -4.39
CA LEU A 13 -6.05 4.62 -3.80
C LEU A 13 -7.55 4.58 -4.07
N GLY A 14 -8.04 3.53 -4.71
CA GLY A 14 -9.43 3.41 -5.13
C GLY A 14 -10.06 2.09 -4.72
N TRP A 15 -11.38 2.13 -4.50
CA TRP A 15 -12.17 0.96 -4.17
C TRP A 15 -13.53 1.03 -4.87
N ASN A 16 -13.91 -0.05 -5.53
CA ASN A 16 -15.23 -0.21 -6.12
C ASN A 16 -15.89 -1.47 -5.52
N PRO A 17 -16.89 -1.33 -4.63
CA PRO A 17 -17.49 -2.46 -3.93
C PRO A 17 -18.45 -3.30 -4.80
N ASP A 18 -18.52 -3.04 -6.10
CA ASP A 18 -19.33 -3.83 -7.04
C ASP A 18 -18.78 -5.26 -7.17
N PRO A 19 -19.50 -6.27 -6.65
CA PRO A 19 -19.02 -7.65 -6.64
C PRO A 19 -18.95 -8.27 -8.04
N THR A 20 -19.55 -7.65 -9.06
CA THR A 20 -19.48 -8.13 -10.44
C THR A 20 -18.16 -7.79 -11.11
N ARG A 21 -17.34 -6.91 -10.53
CA ARG A 21 -16.03 -6.54 -11.07
C ARG A 21 -14.93 -7.48 -10.59
N THR A 22 -14.11 -7.93 -11.55
CA THR A 22 -12.89 -8.70 -11.28
C THR A 22 -11.87 -7.87 -10.51
N PHE A 23 -11.69 -6.60 -10.88
CA PHE A 23 -10.76 -5.68 -10.24
C PHE A 23 -11.53 -4.56 -9.53
N GLN A 24 -11.51 -4.62 -8.19
CA GLN A 24 -12.25 -3.71 -7.31
C GLN A 24 -11.31 -2.71 -6.64
N GLY A 25 -10.04 -3.06 -6.46
CA GLY A 25 -9.01 -2.17 -5.92
C GLY A 25 -8.29 -1.39 -7.02
N LEU A 26 -7.76 -0.23 -6.67
CA LEU A 26 -6.83 0.53 -7.50
C LEU A 26 -5.74 1.12 -6.63
N VAL A 27 -4.49 0.96 -7.05
CA VAL A 27 -3.33 1.64 -6.48
C VAL A 27 -2.61 2.39 -7.59
N GLY A 28 -1.90 3.46 -7.27
CA GLY A 28 -1.11 4.18 -8.27
C GLY A 28 -0.37 5.39 -7.73
N ALA A 29 0.45 5.98 -8.59
CA ALA A 29 1.10 7.26 -8.40
C ALA A 29 0.50 8.31 -9.35
N ASP A 30 1.24 9.39 -9.62
CA ASP A 30 0.77 10.47 -10.49
C ASP A 30 0.78 10.09 -11.98
N ASP A 31 1.71 9.26 -12.40
CA ASP A 31 1.96 8.87 -13.80
C ASP A 31 1.49 7.45 -14.12
N TRP A 32 1.26 6.60 -13.12
CA TRP A 32 0.78 5.23 -13.30
C TRP A 32 -0.33 4.86 -12.32
N ALA A 33 -1.15 3.88 -12.70
CA ALA A 33 -2.10 3.23 -11.81
C ALA A 33 -2.41 1.83 -12.32
N VAL A 34 -2.77 0.94 -11.40
CA VAL A 34 -3.17 -0.43 -11.73
C VAL A 34 -4.36 -0.87 -10.90
N GLU A 35 -5.24 -1.64 -11.52
CA GLU A 35 -6.38 -2.25 -10.82
C GLU A 35 -5.97 -3.60 -10.22
N LEU A 36 -6.34 -3.81 -8.96
CA LEU A 36 -6.10 -5.04 -8.19
C LEU A 36 -7.42 -5.78 -7.98
N THR A 37 -7.34 -7.11 -7.95
CA THR A 37 -8.45 -7.94 -7.48
C THR A 37 -8.74 -7.63 -6.01
N THR A 38 -9.92 -8.04 -5.53
CA THR A 38 -10.26 -7.88 -4.11
C THR A 38 -9.25 -8.55 -3.18
N ALA A 39 -8.72 -9.72 -3.56
CA ALA A 39 -7.74 -10.43 -2.75
C ALA A 39 -6.38 -9.70 -2.72
N GLU A 40 -5.87 -9.31 -3.90
CA GLU A 40 -4.63 -8.53 -4.01
C GLU A 40 -4.71 -7.21 -3.24
N PHE A 41 -5.82 -6.48 -3.34
CA PHE A 41 -5.99 -5.18 -2.66
C PHE A 41 -6.09 -5.32 -1.13
N LYS A 42 -6.76 -6.38 -0.65
CA LYS A 42 -6.82 -6.68 0.79
C LYS A 42 -5.44 -7.04 1.33
N ASP A 43 -4.69 -7.87 0.61
CA ASP A 43 -3.32 -8.23 1.01
C ASP A 43 -2.38 -7.05 0.95
N PHE A 44 -2.47 -6.20 -0.10
CA PHE A 44 -1.74 -4.94 -0.17
C PHE A 44 -1.97 -4.08 1.09
N CYS A 45 -3.24 -3.83 1.45
CA CYS A 45 -3.55 -3.00 2.63
C CYS A 45 -3.04 -3.64 3.93
N ARG A 46 -3.26 -4.95 4.10
CA ARG A 46 -2.85 -5.70 5.30
C ARG A 46 -1.34 -5.69 5.47
N LEU A 47 -0.59 -5.98 4.41
CA LEU A 47 0.87 -6.07 4.45
C LEU A 47 1.50 -4.68 4.62
N LEU A 48 0.96 -3.64 3.97
CA LEU A 48 1.46 -2.27 4.16
C LEU A 48 1.28 -1.81 5.61
N VAL A 49 0.13 -2.13 6.22
CA VAL A 49 -0.11 -1.88 7.65
C VAL A 49 0.90 -2.64 8.52
N GLN A 50 1.10 -3.94 8.26
CA GLN A 50 2.08 -4.74 9.00
C GLN A 50 3.49 -4.18 8.92
N LEU A 51 3.92 -3.74 7.73
CA LEU A 51 5.24 -3.14 7.53
C LEU A 51 5.37 -1.80 8.28
N ALA A 52 4.37 -0.92 8.18
CA ALA A 52 4.36 0.35 8.89
C ALA A 52 4.41 0.17 10.42
N ASP A 53 3.59 -0.74 10.95
CA ASP A 53 3.58 -1.08 12.38
C ASP A 53 4.95 -1.65 12.83
N THR A 54 5.59 -2.45 11.97
CA THR A 54 6.94 -2.97 12.22
C THR A 54 7.96 -1.84 12.30
N VAL A 55 7.94 -0.90 11.35
CA VAL A 55 8.82 0.27 11.35
C VAL A 55 8.63 1.09 12.62
N GLU A 56 7.39 1.37 13.02
CA GLU A 56 7.10 2.12 14.24
C GLU A 56 7.65 1.41 15.49
N SER A 57 7.52 0.08 15.55
CA SER A 57 7.96 -0.72 16.71
C SER A 57 9.47 -0.75 16.91
N ILE A 58 10.27 -0.58 15.84
CA ILE A 58 11.73 -0.60 15.91
C ILE A 58 12.35 0.81 15.86
N ALA A 59 11.55 1.85 15.56
CA ALA A 59 12.07 3.19 15.29
C ALA A 59 12.88 3.79 16.46
N SER A 60 12.54 3.48 17.72
CA SER A 60 13.28 3.97 18.89
C SER A 60 14.64 3.33 19.08
N GLU A 61 14.87 2.17 18.48
CA GLU A 61 16.10 1.39 18.62
C GLU A 61 17.14 1.74 17.55
N LEU A 62 16.73 2.48 16.51
CA LEU A 62 17.55 2.80 15.36
C LEU A 62 18.27 4.14 15.53
N MET A 63 19.52 4.20 15.07
CA MET A 63 20.22 5.47 14.97
C MET A 63 19.65 6.31 13.80
N PRO A 64 19.72 7.66 13.84
CA PRO A 64 19.20 8.52 12.76
C PRO A 64 19.79 8.21 11.37
N GLU A 65 21.04 7.75 11.31
CA GLU A 65 21.74 7.35 10.09
C GLU A 65 21.41 5.93 9.61
N GLU A 66 20.67 5.16 10.40
CA GLU A 66 20.39 3.76 10.13
C GLU A 66 19.24 3.60 9.13
N ARG A 67 19.53 2.92 8.01
CA ARG A 67 18.55 2.63 6.98
C ARG A 67 17.84 1.31 7.28
N ILE A 68 16.55 1.27 6.96
CA ILE A 68 15.71 0.08 7.00
C ILE A 68 15.40 -0.41 5.59
N ALA A 69 15.34 -1.73 5.45
CA ALA A 69 14.78 -2.44 4.30
C ALA A 69 13.99 -3.62 4.87
N ILE A 70 12.66 -3.55 4.81
CA ILE A 70 11.77 -4.53 5.43
C ILE A 70 10.76 -4.98 4.38
N GLU A 71 10.64 -6.29 4.19
CA GLU A 71 9.73 -6.91 3.23
C GLU A 71 8.63 -7.70 3.92
N ALA A 72 7.48 -7.78 3.26
CA ALA A 72 6.37 -8.66 3.64
C ALA A 72 5.61 -9.11 2.39
N GLU A 73 5.22 -10.37 2.35
CA GLU A 73 4.58 -10.96 1.18
C GLU A 73 3.41 -11.89 1.52
N SER A 74 2.59 -12.14 0.49
CA SER A 74 1.66 -13.25 0.38
C SER A 74 1.86 -13.93 -0.97
N ASP A 75 1.08 -14.97 -1.27
CA ASP A 75 1.07 -15.59 -2.60
C ASP A 75 0.61 -14.63 -3.72
N LEU A 76 0.06 -13.45 -3.39
CA LEU A 76 -0.53 -12.52 -4.35
C LEU A 76 0.31 -11.27 -4.58
N VAL A 77 0.94 -10.75 -3.52
CA VAL A 77 1.70 -9.50 -3.57
C VAL A 77 2.91 -9.57 -2.65
N TRP A 78 3.99 -8.91 -3.07
CA TRP A 78 5.16 -8.62 -2.26
C TRP A 78 5.29 -7.11 -2.09
N LEU A 79 5.62 -6.67 -0.87
CA LEU A 79 5.87 -5.27 -0.54
C LEU A 79 7.22 -5.11 0.14
N GLU A 80 7.88 -3.99 -0.13
CA GLU A 80 9.10 -3.58 0.57
C GLU A 80 9.01 -2.11 0.94
N ILE A 81 9.41 -1.82 2.18
CA ILE A 81 9.71 -0.47 2.63
C ILE A 81 11.23 -0.29 2.71
N GLU A 82 11.75 0.73 2.05
CA GLU A 82 13.18 1.06 2.06
C GLU A 82 13.41 2.56 2.37
N GLY A 83 14.24 2.87 3.37
CA GLY A 83 14.59 4.24 3.73
C GLY A 83 14.97 4.40 5.18
N PHE A 84 14.41 5.41 5.85
CA PHE A 84 14.57 5.66 7.28
C PHE A 84 13.20 5.56 7.98
N PRO A 85 13.12 5.29 9.29
CA PRO A 85 11.84 5.17 9.99
C PRO A 85 10.90 6.36 9.80
N ALA A 86 11.45 7.57 9.69
CA ALA A 86 10.69 8.79 9.47
C ALA A 86 10.35 9.08 7.99
N SER A 87 11.03 8.43 7.04
CA SER A 87 10.88 8.68 5.60
C SER A 87 11.38 7.50 4.79
N TYR A 88 10.44 6.74 4.22
CA TYR A 88 10.73 5.52 3.50
C TYR A 88 9.88 5.39 2.24
N SER A 89 10.46 4.84 1.20
CA SER A 89 9.78 4.49 -0.06
C SER A 89 9.01 3.17 0.09
N LEU A 90 8.08 2.91 -0.83
CA LEU A 90 7.33 1.65 -0.90
C LEU A 90 7.48 1.05 -2.30
N ARG A 91 7.77 -0.24 -2.38
CA ARG A 91 7.69 -1.04 -3.60
C ARG A 91 6.58 -2.08 -3.49
N LEU A 92 5.96 -2.38 -4.63
CA LEU A 92 4.94 -3.40 -4.80
C LEU A 92 5.31 -4.27 -6.00
N LEU A 93 5.24 -5.59 -5.80
CA LEU A 93 5.15 -6.56 -6.88
C LEU A 93 3.81 -7.31 -6.75
N VAL A 94 3.04 -7.35 -7.84
CA VAL A 94 1.91 -8.29 -7.97
C VAL A 94 2.46 -9.58 -8.54
N LEU A 95 2.25 -10.70 -7.84
CA LEU A 95 2.87 -12.00 -8.12
C LEU A 95 1.96 -12.95 -8.92
N THR A 96 0.73 -12.51 -9.20
CA THR A 96 -0.20 -13.24 -10.05
C THR A 96 0.17 -13.06 -11.53
N GLN A 97 -0.43 -13.85 -12.44
CA GLN A 97 0.00 -13.90 -13.85
C GLN A 97 0.14 -12.54 -14.56
N ARG A 98 -0.58 -11.52 -14.10
CA ARG A 98 -0.38 -10.15 -14.53
C ARG A 98 0.64 -9.50 -13.57
N ASN A 99 1.91 -9.82 -13.77
CA ASN A 99 2.99 -9.25 -12.99
C ASN A 99 3.03 -7.72 -13.20
N ILE A 100 2.99 -6.98 -12.11
CA ILE A 100 3.04 -5.52 -12.10
C ILE A 100 4.05 -5.10 -11.04
N GLU A 101 4.87 -4.11 -11.37
CA GLU A 101 5.72 -3.42 -10.40
C GLU A 101 5.19 -2.00 -10.19
N GLY A 102 5.11 -1.59 -8.94
CA GLY A 102 4.73 -0.25 -8.52
C GLY A 102 5.72 0.30 -7.50
N ASN A 103 5.96 1.61 -7.55
CA ASN A 103 6.79 2.29 -6.56
C ASN A 103 6.17 3.62 -6.15
N TRP A 104 6.40 3.99 -4.89
CA TRP A 104 6.02 5.27 -4.31
C TRP A 104 7.20 5.91 -3.60
N GLN A 105 7.34 7.22 -3.81
CA GLN A 105 8.29 8.06 -3.09
C GLN A 105 7.83 8.27 -1.64
N PRO A 106 8.76 8.55 -0.70
CA PRO A 106 8.44 8.64 0.72
C PRO A 106 7.30 9.59 1.09
N GLU A 107 7.15 10.69 0.36
CA GLU A 107 6.12 11.71 0.60
C GLU A 107 4.70 11.16 0.42
N ALA A 108 4.55 10.12 -0.40
CA ALA A 108 3.26 9.48 -0.69
C ALA A 108 2.89 8.36 0.29
N VAL A 109 3.88 7.72 0.91
CA VAL A 109 3.67 6.45 1.63
C VAL A 109 2.86 6.66 2.90
N GLN A 110 3.06 7.76 3.63
CA GLN A 110 2.33 8.06 4.87
C GLN A 110 0.80 8.07 4.68
N GLN A 111 0.29 8.69 3.62
CA GLN A 111 -1.16 8.70 3.38
C GLN A 111 -1.68 7.35 2.87
N LEU A 112 -0.86 6.60 2.12
CA LEU A 112 -1.20 5.24 1.72
C LEU A 112 -1.33 4.31 2.94
N VAL A 113 -0.40 4.40 3.90
CA VAL A 113 -0.46 3.66 5.18
C VAL A 113 -1.75 4.01 5.92
N GLN A 114 -2.04 5.30 6.11
CA GLN A 114 -3.25 5.75 6.80
C GLN A 114 -4.53 5.19 6.18
N LEU A 115 -4.67 5.29 4.85
CA LEU A 115 -5.86 4.76 4.16
C LEU A 115 -5.92 3.24 4.16
N SER A 116 -4.76 2.57 4.10
CA SER A 116 -4.67 1.12 4.19
C SER A 116 -5.08 0.62 5.57
N HIS A 117 -4.75 1.31 6.67
CA HIS A 117 -5.30 1.01 7.99
C HIS A 117 -6.82 1.13 8.03
N ILE A 118 -7.38 2.19 7.46
CA ILE A 118 -8.84 2.38 7.42
C ILE A 118 -9.48 1.23 6.65
N PHE A 119 -9.00 0.96 5.43
CA PHE A 119 -9.53 -0.10 4.60
C PHE A 119 -9.36 -1.48 5.23
N HIS A 120 -8.22 -1.78 5.84
CA HIS A 120 -7.96 -3.07 6.48
C HIS A 120 -8.95 -3.34 7.63
N LYS A 121 -9.37 -2.29 8.35
CA LYS A 121 -10.35 -2.40 9.45
C LYS A 121 -11.80 -2.43 8.96
N SER A 122 -12.17 -1.58 8.00
CA SER A 122 -13.58 -1.37 7.61
C SER A 122 -13.98 -2.06 6.31
N HIS A 123 -13.02 -2.46 5.48
CA HIS A 123 -13.21 -2.86 4.07
C HIS A 123 -13.83 -1.76 3.19
N GLU A 124 -13.66 -0.50 3.59
CA GLU A 124 -14.18 0.67 2.90
C GLU A 124 -13.13 1.79 2.94
N LEU A 125 -13.05 2.58 1.87
CA LEU A 125 -12.31 3.84 1.90
C LEU A 125 -13.24 4.96 2.42
N PRO A 126 -12.72 5.94 3.19
CA PRO A 126 -13.52 7.04 3.70
C PRO A 126 -14.14 7.85 2.55
N LEU A 127 -15.25 8.56 2.82
CA LEU A 127 -15.91 9.42 1.83
C LEU A 127 -15.09 10.66 1.48
#